data_AF-A0A380LKS7-F1
#
_entry.id   AF-A0A380LKS7-F1
#
_cell.length_a   1.000
_cell.length_b   1.000
_cell.length_c   1.000
_cell.angle_alpha   90.00
_cell.angle_beta   90.00
_cell.angle_gamma   90.00
#
_symmetry.space_group_name_H-M   'P 1'
#
loop_
_entity.id
_entity.type
_entity.pdbx_description
1 polymer ?
#
loop_
_entity_poly.entity_id
_entity_poly.type
_entity_poly.pdbx_seq_one_letter_code
_entity_poly.pdbx_strand_id
1 'polypeptide(L)'
;MERETRKNENNEFKDLPEVKIDPEKESPFKKKFSKKISILIILVLLIVFVLMALYFVFESKQQPNKPQENQIQEETKSKSEDTTPPTFVGMQDRIVIEQNALDVDLTKYFLAIDEDEQAKIQVIGDVNLVAEGEYPIVVSGVDEEGNSVEHNVTVQVVNENTMSTGIELSCYIDGSIPLEAGTKQRLLANVIYFYYQDQNPEIQQKINELQIDVSQYPTQTTWHPSMQQTTPTV
;
A
#
# COMPACT_ATOMS: atom_id res chain seq x y z
N MET A 1 29.68 35.02 -50.38
CA MET A 1 28.87 34.19 -51.29
C MET A 1 28.62 32.89 -50.58
N GLU A 2 27.34 32.60 -50.40
CA GLU A 2 26.75 31.66 -49.44
C GLU A 2 27.11 30.19 -49.71
N ARG A 3 27.17 29.41 -48.62
CA ARG A 3 27.15 27.94 -48.66
C ARG A 3 25.71 27.49 -48.58
N GLU A 4 25.27 26.77 -49.61
CA GLU A 4 23.96 26.13 -49.67
C GLU A 4 23.84 25.01 -48.63
N THR A 5 22.88 25.12 -47.72
CA THR A 5 22.46 24.04 -46.83
C THR A 5 21.34 23.24 -47.48
N ARG A 6 21.57 21.93 -47.66
CA ARG A 6 20.57 20.95 -48.12
C ARG A 6 19.33 20.98 -47.22
N LYS A 7 18.15 21.10 -47.85
CA LYS A 7 16.85 20.82 -47.23
C LYS A 7 16.73 19.32 -46.97
N ASN A 8 16.51 18.94 -45.71
CA ASN A 8 15.98 17.64 -45.34
C ASN A 8 14.44 17.78 -45.38
N GLU A 9 13.82 16.88 -46.14
CA GLU A 9 12.39 16.62 -46.15
C GLU A 9 12.09 15.67 -45.00
N ASN A 10 11.13 16.01 -44.13
CA ASN A 10 10.28 15.10 -43.35
C ASN A 10 9.32 15.88 -42.43
N ASN A 11 8.42 16.68 -43.01
CA ASN A 11 7.31 17.28 -42.25
C ASN A 11 5.97 16.91 -42.91
N GLU A 12 5.61 15.63 -42.84
CA GLU A 12 4.23 15.19 -43.04
C GLU A 12 3.62 14.82 -41.68
N PHE A 13 3.41 15.85 -40.83
CA PHE A 13 2.47 15.75 -39.72
C PHE A 13 1.26 16.59 -40.11
N LYS A 14 0.28 15.94 -40.73
CA LYS A 14 -0.99 16.52 -41.14
C LYS A 14 -1.76 16.98 -39.88
N ASP A 15 -2.02 18.28 -39.84
CA ASP A 15 -3.16 18.97 -39.22
C ASP A 15 -4.12 18.09 -38.41
N LEU A 16 -3.82 17.90 -37.12
CA LEU A 16 -4.83 17.53 -36.13
C LEU A 16 -5.56 18.82 -35.71
N PRO A 17 -6.90 18.87 -35.70
CA PRO A 17 -7.62 20.06 -35.27
C PRO A 17 -7.38 20.32 -33.78
N GLU A 18 -7.03 21.55 -33.43
CA GLU A 18 -7.00 22.02 -32.04
C GLU A 18 -8.39 21.82 -31.40
N VAL A 19 -8.48 20.86 -30.49
CA VAL A 19 -9.65 20.69 -29.62
C VAL A 19 -9.65 21.83 -28.61
N LYS A 20 -10.46 22.85 -28.85
CA LYS A 20 -10.78 23.88 -27.85
C LYS A 20 -11.70 23.27 -26.80
N ILE A 21 -11.15 22.94 -25.64
CA ILE A 21 -11.93 22.57 -24.45
C ILE A 21 -12.45 23.88 -23.85
N ASP A 22 -13.75 24.10 -23.98
CA ASP A 22 -14.47 25.23 -23.38
C ASP A 22 -14.68 24.93 -21.88
N PRO A 23 -14.06 25.65 -20.94
CA PRO A 23 -14.05 25.27 -19.52
C PRO A 23 -15.36 25.55 -18.77
N GLU A 24 -16.48 25.80 -19.44
CA GLU A 24 -17.69 26.34 -18.81
C GLU A 24 -18.98 25.52 -18.99
N LYS A 25 -18.88 24.19 -19.17
CA LYS A 25 -20.06 23.30 -19.14
C LYS A 25 -19.95 22.14 -18.14
N GLU A 26 -19.60 22.46 -16.90
CA GLU A 26 -20.09 21.67 -15.78
C GLU A 26 -21.24 22.42 -15.10
N SER A 27 -22.47 22.01 -15.40
CA SER A 27 -23.61 22.45 -14.62
C SER A 27 -23.64 21.67 -13.30
N PRO A 28 -23.70 22.32 -12.12
CA PRO A 28 -23.77 21.59 -10.86
C PRO A 28 -25.13 20.91 -10.77
N PHE A 29 -25.13 19.57 -10.68
CA PHE A 29 -26.32 18.76 -10.45
C PHE A 29 -26.94 19.12 -9.08
N LYS A 30 -27.81 20.13 -9.06
CA LYS A 30 -28.62 20.47 -7.87
C LYS A 30 -29.69 19.39 -7.68
N LYS A 31 -29.42 18.43 -6.80
CA LYS A 31 -30.36 17.38 -6.37
C LYS A 31 -31.56 18.03 -5.67
N LYS A 32 -32.68 18.20 -6.40
CA LYS A 32 -33.91 18.81 -5.89
C LYS A 32 -34.67 17.79 -5.01
N PHE A 33 -34.30 17.70 -3.73
CA PHE A 33 -35.03 16.91 -2.75
C PHE A 33 -36.44 17.48 -2.56
N SER A 34 -37.47 16.70 -2.89
CA SER A 34 -38.85 17.09 -2.62
C SER A 34 -39.14 16.93 -1.13
N LYS A 35 -39.94 17.83 -0.54
CA LYS A 35 -40.27 17.83 0.89
C LYS A 35 -40.81 16.48 1.39
N LYS A 36 -41.45 15.69 0.52
CA LYS A 36 -41.97 14.34 0.83
C LYS A 36 -40.87 13.30 1.05
N ILE A 37 -39.76 13.38 0.30
CA ILE A 37 -38.61 12.47 0.44
C ILE A 37 -37.81 12.78 1.72
N SER A 38 -37.71 14.06 2.08
CA SER A 38 -37.04 14.48 3.31
C SER A 38 -37.80 14.01 4.57
N ILE A 39 -39.14 14.04 4.55
CA ILE A 39 -39.96 13.50 5.65
C ILE A 39 -39.81 11.97 5.76
N LEU A 40 -39.75 11.26 4.63
CA LEU A 40 -39.55 9.81 4.62
C LEU A 40 -38.21 9.40 5.25
N ILE A 41 -37.13 10.11 4.94
CA ILE A 41 -35.79 9.84 5.50
C ILE A 41 -35.76 10.10 7.00
N ILE A 42 -36.38 11.18 7.47
CA ILE A 42 -36.48 11.50 8.91
C ILE A 42 -37.27 10.43 9.65
N LEU A 43 -38.36 9.93 9.06
CA LEU A 43 -39.16 8.84 9.65
C LEU A 43 -38.35 7.54 9.78
N VAL A 44 -37.56 7.19 8.76
CA VAL A 44 -36.71 5.99 8.78
C VAL A 44 -35.61 6.11 9.84
N LEU A 45 -34.97 7.28 9.99
CA LEU A 45 -33.96 7.51 11.03
C LEU A 45 -34.55 7.43 12.43
N LEU A 46 -35.77 7.92 12.65
CA LEU A 46 -36.46 7.78 13.94
C LEU A 46 -36.80 6.33 14.28
N ILE A 47 -37.21 5.53 13.29
CA ILE A 47 -37.50 4.10 13.50
C ILE A 47 -36.22 3.35 13.88
N VAL A 48 -35.09 3.62 13.21
CA VAL A 48 -33.79 3.02 13.55
C VAL A 48 -33.37 3.40 14.97
N PHE A 49 -33.56 4.65 15.39
CA PHE A 49 -33.24 5.10 16.75
C PHE A 49 -34.09 4.39 17.82
N VAL A 50 -35.39 4.20 17.56
CA VAL A 50 -36.29 3.47 18.47
C VAL A 50 -35.90 1.99 18.58
N LEU A 51 -35.54 1.36 17.47
CA LEU A 51 -35.06 -0.04 17.48
C LEU A 51 -33.75 -0.18 18.24
N MET A 52 -32.83 0.79 18.13
CA MET A 52 -31.56 0.78 18.85
C MET A 52 -31.75 0.99 20.36
N ALA A 53 -32.67 1.88 20.76
CA ALA A 53 -33.02 2.07 22.17
C ALA A 53 -33.71 0.84 22.78
N LEU A 54 -34.57 0.15 22.01
CA LEU A 54 -35.20 -1.11 22.45
C LEU A 54 -34.18 -2.24 22.61
N TYR A 55 -33.19 -2.32 21.71
CA TYR A 55 -32.08 -3.27 21.82
C TYR A 55 -31.26 -3.03 23.10
N PHE A 56 -30.90 -1.78 23.39
CA PHE A 56 -30.15 -1.41 24.59
C PHE A 56 -30.92 -1.69 25.90
N VAL A 57 -32.23 -1.45 25.92
CA VAL A 57 -33.09 -1.78 27.08
C VAL A 57 -33.22 -3.29 27.26
N PHE A 58 -33.22 -4.08 26.16
CA PHE A 58 -33.26 -5.53 26.23
C PHE A 58 -31.96 -6.13 26.81
N GLU A 59 -30.80 -5.54 26.50
CA GLU A 59 -29.51 -5.92 27.11
C GLU A 59 -29.45 -5.59 28.61
N SER A 60 -30.04 -4.48 29.06
CA SER A 60 -30.06 -4.11 30.49
C SER A 60 -30.85 -5.06 31.39
N LYS A 61 -31.69 -5.94 30.82
CA LYS A 61 -32.54 -6.88 31.58
C LYS A 61 -31.93 -8.26 31.78
N GLN A 62 -30.74 -8.55 31.24
CA GLN A 62 -30.04 -9.83 31.42
C GLN A 62 -28.95 -9.78 32.50
N GLN A 63 -29.19 -9.10 33.62
CA GLN A 63 -28.43 -9.38 34.85
C GLN A 63 -29.17 -10.46 35.67
N PRO A 64 -28.66 -11.69 35.77
CA PRO A 64 -29.10 -12.61 36.80
C PRO A 64 -28.46 -12.25 38.15
N ASN A 65 -29.29 -12.29 39.19
CA ASN A 65 -28.96 -12.09 40.60
C ASN A 65 -27.81 -12.98 41.09
N LYS A 66 -26.93 -12.43 41.95
CA LYS A 66 -26.11 -13.18 42.93
C LYS A 66 -27.02 -14.09 43.78
N PRO A 67 -26.60 -15.30 44.22
CA PRO A 67 -25.63 -15.38 45.32
C PRO A 67 -24.72 -16.63 45.42
N GLN A 68 -23.71 -16.48 46.31
CA GLN A 68 -22.91 -17.46 47.07
C GLN A 68 -21.59 -17.99 46.51
N GLU A 69 -20.51 -17.36 47.00
CA GLU A 69 -19.39 -17.97 47.73
C GLU A 69 -19.12 -19.46 47.50
N ASN A 70 -18.14 -19.74 46.66
CA ASN A 70 -17.19 -20.81 46.92
C ASN A 70 -15.83 -20.42 46.35
N GLN A 71 -14.80 -20.57 47.16
CA GLN A 71 -13.45 -20.09 46.90
C GLN A 71 -12.84 -20.82 45.71
N ILE A 72 -12.58 -20.08 44.64
CA ILE A 72 -11.47 -20.37 43.73
C ILE A 72 -10.57 -19.14 43.87
N GLN A 73 -9.36 -19.36 44.35
CA GLN A 73 -8.31 -18.36 44.24
C GLN A 73 -8.20 -18.02 42.76
N GLU A 74 -8.71 -16.86 42.35
CA GLU A 74 -8.08 -16.12 41.27
C GLU A 74 -6.66 -15.86 41.77
N GLU A 75 -5.74 -16.76 41.41
CA GLU A 75 -4.42 -16.30 41.05
C GLU A 75 -4.64 -15.21 40.00
N THR A 76 -4.73 -13.97 40.45
CA THR A 76 -4.16 -12.83 39.73
C THR A 76 -2.70 -13.19 39.50
N LYS A 77 -2.44 -14.06 38.52
CA LYS A 77 -1.17 -14.16 37.82
C LYS A 77 -0.95 -12.72 37.35
N SER A 78 -0.03 -12.00 37.99
CA SER A 78 0.39 -10.71 37.45
C SER A 78 0.82 -11.01 36.02
N LYS A 79 0.06 -10.54 35.03
CA LYS A 79 0.54 -10.50 33.64
C LYS A 79 1.84 -9.71 33.76
N SER A 80 2.97 -10.39 33.63
CA SER A 80 4.23 -9.71 33.45
C SER A 80 4.02 -8.81 32.24
N GLU A 81 4.11 -7.51 32.44
CA GLU A 81 4.02 -6.55 31.34
C GLU A 81 5.15 -6.87 30.37
N ASP A 82 4.82 -7.03 29.09
CA ASP A 82 5.84 -7.22 28.08
C ASP A 82 6.58 -5.91 27.87
N THR A 83 7.91 -6.01 27.87
CA THR A 83 8.84 -4.88 27.72
C THR A 83 9.80 -5.10 26.55
N THR A 84 9.62 -6.20 25.81
CA THR A 84 10.46 -6.58 24.69
C THR A 84 9.93 -5.88 23.44
N PRO A 85 10.76 -5.15 22.69
CA PRO A 85 10.30 -4.56 21.45
C PRO A 85 10.21 -5.61 20.33
N PRO A 86 9.39 -5.34 19.30
CA PRO A 86 9.36 -6.15 18.08
C PRO A 86 10.71 -6.27 17.40
N THR A 87 10.86 -7.29 16.55
CA THR A 87 12.02 -7.48 15.68
C THR A 87 11.63 -7.40 14.21
N PHE A 88 12.37 -6.62 13.42
CA PHE A 88 12.21 -6.60 11.97
C PHE A 88 12.71 -7.91 11.34
N VAL A 89 11.93 -8.47 10.43
CA VAL A 89 12.26 -9.66 9.63
C VAL A 89 12.72 -9.21 8.25
N GLY A 90 13.92 -9.62 7.84
CA GLY A 90 14.43 -9.31 6.51
C GLY A 90 14.60 -7.82 6.18
N MET A 91 14.91 -6.99 7.17
CA MET A 91 15.02 -5.53 7.05
C MET A 91 15.92 -5.08 5.89
N GLN A 92 15.48 -4.07 5.15
CA GLN A 92 16.24 -3.44 4.06
C GLN A 92 16.62 -2.00 4.42
N ASP A 93 17.89 -1.65 4.22
CA ASP A 93 18.37 -0.25 4.41
C ASP A 93 17.98 0.66 3.24
N ARG A 94 17.57 0.08 2.11
CA ARG A 94 17.23 0.79 0.88
C ARG A 94 16.04 0.15 0.19
N ILE A 95 15.07 0.98 -0.17
CA ILE A 95 13.93 0.63 -1.03
C ILE A 95 14.08 1.37 -2.35
N VAL A 96 13.88 0.68 -3.47
CA VAL A 96 13.88 1.30 -4.80
C VAL A 96 12.47 1.28 -5.39
N ILE A 97 11.97 2.46 -5.78
CA ILE A 97 10.61 2.66 -6.29
C ILE A 97 10.66 3.39 -7.63
N GLU A 98 9.80 2.99 -8.56
CA GLU A 98 9.60 3.71 -9.81
C GLU A 98 8.99 5.11 -9.57
N GLN A 99 9.50 6.11 -10.28
CA GLN A 99 8.93 7.44 -10.34
C GLN A 99 7.47 7.40 -10.82
N ASN A 100 6.59 8.13 -10.14
CA ASN A 100 5.14 8.16 -10.38
C ASN A 100 4.43 6.80 -10.17
N ALA A 101 5.03 5.89 -9.41
CA ALA A 101 4.36 4.67 -8.99
C ALA A 101 3.03 4.96 -8.28
N LEU A 102 2.01 4.18 -8.61
CA LEU A 102 0.66 4.36 -8.06
C LEU A 102 0.49 3.59 -6.75
N ASP A 103 -0.33 4.17 -5.86
CA ASP A 103 -0.78 3.54 -4.62
C ASP A 103 0.36 2.99 -3.76
N VAL A 104 1.47 3.74 -3.70
CA VAL A 104 2.63 3.38 -2.87
C VAL A 104 2.27 3.48 -1.39
N ASP A 105 2.45 2.39 -0.66
CA ASP A 105 2.33 2.34 0.79
C ASP A 105 3.64 1.79 1.37
N LEU A 106 4.43 2.69 1.95
CA LEU A 106 5.76 2.38 2.44
C LEU A 106 5.74 1.37 3.60
N THR A 107 4.63 1.24 4.32
CA THR A 107 4.52 0.27 5.42
C THR A 107 4.57 -1.17 4.92
N LYS A 108 4.19 -1.41 3.66
CA LYS A 108 4.10 -2.74 3.05
C LYS A 108 5.45 -3.34 2.65
N TYR A 109 6.54 -2.58 2.75
CA TYR A 109 7.90 -3.09 2.53
C TYR A 109 8.49 -3.80 3.75
N PHE A 110 7.89 -3.64 4.93
CA PHE A 110 8.50 -4.07 6.18
C PHE A 110 7.62 -5.07 6.91
N LEU A 111 8.27 -6.02 7.57
CA LEU A 111 7.66 -6.95 8.50
C LEU A 111 8.37 -6.83 9.84
N ALA A 112 7.60 -6.63 10.91
CA ALA A 112 8.09 -6.73 12.28
C ALA A 112 7.21 -7.73 13.03
N ILE A 113 7.86 -8.57 13.84
CA ILE A 113 7.22 -9.63 14.61
C ILE A 113 7.52 -9.42 16.09
N ASP A 114 6.51 -9.62 16.92
CA ASP A 114 6.63 -9.69 18.37
C ASP A 114 5.78 -10.84 18.90
N GLU A 115 6.34 -11.67 19.78
CA GLU A 115 5.71 -12.91 20.31
C GLU A 115 4.89 -13.74 19.28
N ASP A 116 5.42 -13.95 18.07
CA ASP A 116 4.77 -14.66 16.95
C ASP A 116 3.55 -13.94 16.31
N GLU A 117 3.35 -12.66 16.61
CA GLU A 117 2.33 -11.80 15.99
C GLU A 117 2.95 -10.67 15.16
N GLN A 118 2.22 -10.17 14.17
CA GLN A 118 2.69 -9.06 13.36
C GLN A 118 2.54 -7.73 14.13
N ALA A 119 3.67 -7.08 14.37
CA ALA A 119 3.70 -5.74 14.94
C ALA A 119 3.26 -4.68 13.91
N LYS A 120 2.70 -3.57 14.40
CA LYS A 120 2.27 -2.45 13.56
C LYS A 120 3.47 -1.69 13.01
N ILE A 121 3.47 -1.43 11.69
CA ILE A 121 4.48 -0.59 11.05
C ILE A 121 4.01 0.86 10.96
N GLN A 122 4.92 1.78 11.27
CA GLN A 122 4.78 3.23 11.09
C GLN A 122 5.98 3.76 10.31
N VAL A 123 5.74 4.71 9.41
CA VAL A 123 6.79 5.34 8.60
C VAL A 123 6.73 6.85 8.78
N ILE A 124 7.86 7.46 9.09
CA ILE A 124 8.04 8.90 9.24
C ILE A 124 9.02 9.37 8.17
N GLY A 125 8.60 10.35 7.38
CA GLY A 125 9.40 10.90 6.29
C GLY A 125 8.50 11.29 5.13
N ASP A 126 9.04 12.10 4.21
CA ASP A 126 8.32 12.53 3.02
C ASP A 126 9.11 12.08 1.79
N VAL A 127 8.44 11.34 0.89
CA VAL A 127 9.04 10.77 -0.31
C VAL A 127 8.36 11.39 -1.52
N ASN A 128 9.12 12.17 -2.29
CA ASN A 128 8.60 12.75 -3.51
C ASN A 128 8.71 11.76 -4.68
N LEU A 129 7.62 11.02 -4.94
CA LEU A 129 7.55 10.05 -6.03
C LEU A 129 7.57 10.69 -7.42
N VAL A 130 7.37 12.00 -7.56
CA VAL A 130 7.41 12.67 -8.88
C VAL A 130 8.81 13.12 -9.29
N ALA A 131 9.82 12.95 -8.44
CA ALA A 131 11.20 13.34 -8.74
C ALA A 131 12.18 12.23 -8.34
N GLU A 132 13.12 11.92 -9.24
CA GLU A 132 14.23 11.03 -8.90
C GLU A 132 15.07 11.60 -7.76
N GLY A 133 15.52 10.72 -6.87
CA GLY A 133 16.30 11.12 -5.71
C GLY A 133 16.34 10.06 -4.62
N GLU A 134 17.09 10.36 -3.57
CA GLU A 134 17.15 9.57 -2.35
C GLU A 134 16.46 10.34 -1.22
N TYR A 135 15.52 9.67 -0.55
CA TYR A 135 14.67 10.23 0.48
C TYR A 135 14.84 9.43 1.77
N PRO A 136 15.46 9.99 2.82
CA PRO A 136 15.59 9.30 4.10
C PRO A 136 14.22 9.22 4.80
N ILE A 137 13.90 8.04 5.33
CA ILE A 137 12.73 7.79 6.17
C ILE A 137 13.16 7.06 7.44
N VAL A 138 12.32 7.14 8.47
CA VAL A 138 12.42 6.33 9.70
C VAL A 138 11.24 5.37 9.73
N VAL A 139 11.53 4.10 9.97
CA VAL A 139 10.53 3.04 10.07
C VAL A 139 10.48 2.58 11.52
N SER A 140 9.28 2.44 12.07
CA SER A 140 9.06 1.96 13.44
C SER A 140 8.13 0.76 13.45
N GLY A 141 8.54 -0.31 14.13
CA GLY A 141 7.69 -1.45 14.48
C GLY A 141 7.22 -1.29 15.93
N VAL A 142 5.92 -1.38 16.16
CA VAL A 142 5.30 -1.18 17.48
C VAL A 142 4.37 -2.36 17.82
N ASP A 143 4.58 -2.98 18.98
CA ASP A 143 3.73 -4.07 19.49
C ASP A 143 2.39 -3.55 20.09
N GLU A 144 1.60 -4.45 20.66
CA GLU A 144 0.33 -4.11 21.31
C GLU A 144 0.52 -3.36 22.65
N GLU A 145 1.58 -3.68 23.38
CA GLU A 145 1.98 -3.07 24.65
C GLU A 145 2.60 -1.67 24.51
N GLY A 146 2.97 -1.28 23.28
CA GLY A 146 3.57 0.00 22.93
C GLY A 146 5.10 0.03 22.94
N ASN A 147 5.79 -1.10 23.09
CA ASN A 147 7.24 -1.14 22.88
C ASN A 147 7.54 -1.01 21.37
N SER A 148 8.68 -0.42 21.07
CA SER A 148 9.00 -0.05 19.69
C SER A 148 10.47 -0.19 19.35
N VAL A 149 10.74 -0.52 18.08
CA VAL A 149 12.06 -0.48 17.46
C VAL A 149 12.02 0.48 16.26
N GLU A 150 13.11 1.21 16.02
CA GLU A 150 13.25 2.14 14.89
C GLU A 150 14.44 1.78 14.00
N HIS A 151 14.33 2.05 12.71
CA HIS A 151 15.40 1.86 11.73
C HIS A 151 15.37 2.94 10.64
N ASN A 152 16.55 3.40 10.22
CA ASN A 152 16.67 4.39 9.14
C ASN A 152 16.72 3.68 7.79
N VAL A 153 15.91 4.14 6.83
CA VAL A 153 15.85 3.57 5.47
C VAL A 153 15.96 4.68 4.44
N THR A 154 16.63 4.38 3.33
CA THR A 154 16.66 5.27 2.16
C THR A 154 15.69 4.80 1.10
N VAL A 155 14.72 5.64 0.73
CA VAL A 155 13.88 5.39 -0.44
C VAL A 155 14.52 6.05 -1.66
N GLN A 156 14.90 5.26 -2.64
CA GLN A 156 15.45 5.70 -3.91
C GLN A 156 14.34 5.70 -4.97
N VAL A 157 13.99 6.88 -5.48
CA VAL A 157 13.05 7.03 -6.59
C VAL A 157 13.85 7.07 -7.90
N VAL A 158 13.49 6.20 -8.84
CA VAL A 158 14.18 6.04 -10.13
C VAL A 158 13.21 6.13 -11.30
N ASN A 159 13.63 6.74 -12.40
CA ASN A 159 12.86 6.73 -13.65
C ASN A 159 13.10 5.43 -14.46
N GLU A 160 12.32 5.24 -15.52
CA GLU A 160 12.41 4.05 -16.37
C GLU A 160 13.74 3.86 -17.10
N ASN A 161 14.40 4.95 -17.53
CA ASN A 161 15.72 4.86 -18.14
C ASN A 161 16.73 4.30 -17.13
N THR A 162 16.65 4.71 -15.87
CA THR A 162 17.50 4.23 -14.79
C THR A 162 17.18 2.77 -14.44
N MET A 163 15.91 2.35 -14.50
CA MET A 163 15.55 0.93 -14.34
C MET A 163 16.16 0.04 -15.45
N SER A 164 16.23 0.56 -16.69
CA SER A 164 16.79 -0.18 -17.82
C SER A 164 18.29 -0.50 -17.70
N THR A 165 19.00 0.15 -16.76
CA THR A 165 20.43 -0.12 -16.50
C THR A 165 20.67 -1.30 -15.56
N GLY A 166 19.63 -2.04 -15.16
CA GLY A 166 19.76 -3.21 -14.29
C GLY A 166 19.56 -2.91 -12.81
N ILE A 167 18.93 -1.79 -12.45
CA ILE A 167 18.52 -1.53 -11.08
C ILE A 167 17.32 -2.44 -10.74
N GLU A 168 17.38 -3.05 -9.57
CA GLU A 168 16.32 -3.90 -9.03
C GLU A 168 15.32 -3.06 -8.22
N LEU A 169 14.05 -3.08 -8.64
CA LEU A 169 12.95 -2.53 -7.85
C LEU A 169 12.70 -3.36 -6.59
N SER A 170 12.37 -2.71 -5.49
CA SER A 170 11.96 -3.40 -4.26
C SER A 170 10.50 -3.83 -4.38
N CYS A 171 10.19 -5.04 -3.91
CA CYS A 171 8.84 -5.55 -3.75
C CYS A 171 8.34 -5.38 -2.32
N TYR A 172 7.02 -5.34 -2.15
CA TYR A 172 6.36 -5.45 -0.84
C TYR A 172 6.59 -6.83 -0.22
N ILE A 173 6.22 -6.98 1.06
CA ILE A 173 6.31 -8.26 1.78
C ILE A 173 5.39 -9.34 1.19
N ASP A 174 4.46 -9.02 0.30
CA ASP A 174 3.64 -9.99 -0.45
C ASP A 174 4.22 -10.32 -1.84
N GLY A 175 5.36 -9.72 -2.19
CA GLY A 175 6.03 -9.86 -3.48
C GLY A 175 5.49 -8.95 -4.58
N SER A 176 4.45 -8.15 -4.34
CA SER A 176 3.93 -7.20 -5.33
C SER A 176 4.83 -5.96 -5.46
N ILE A 177 4.79 -5.31 -6.62
CA ILE A 177 5.60 -4.12 -6.91
C ILE A 177 4.68 -2.98 -7.32
N PRO A 178 4.72 -1.81 -6.64
CA PRO A 178 4.01 -0.62 -7.10
C PRO A 178 4.71 -0.05 -8.34
N LEU A 179 3.94 0.22 -9.38
CA LEU A 179 4.44 0.70 -10.68
C LEU A 179 3.58 1.87 -11.16
N GLU A 180 4.15 2.68 -12.04
CA GLU A 180 3.43 3.68 -12.81
C GLU A 180 2.43 2.97 -13.75
N ALA A 181 1.29 3.61 -14.06
CA ALA A 181 0.22 2.99 -14.84
C ALA A 181 0.66 2.53 -16.24
N GLY A 182 1.36 3.39 -16.98
CA GLY A 182 1.93 3.08 -18.28
C GLY A 182 2.96 1.95 -18.20
N THR A 183 3.86 1.99 -17.22
CA THR A 183 4.85 0.93 -16.99
C THR A 183 4.18 -0.42 -16.70
N LYS A 184 3.19 -0.44 -15.81
CA LYS A 184 2.38 -1.63 -15.54
C LYS A 184 1.70 -2.16 -16.81
N GLN A 185 1.13 -1.28 -17.64
CA GLN A 185 0.50 -1.69 -18.90
C GLN A 185 1.50 -2.30 -19.89
N ARG A 186 2.67 -1.68 -20.06
CA ARG A 186 3.71 -2.18 -20.97
C ARG A 186 4.34 -3.48 -20.46
N LEU A 187 4.51 -3.64 -19.15
CA LEU A 187 4.95 -4.88 -18.53
C LEU A 187 3.95 -6.03 -18.82
N LEU A 188 2.66 -5.81 -18.58
CA LEU A 188 1.60 -6.80 -18.83
C LEU A 188 1.48 -7.17 -20.32
N ALA A 189 1.83 -6.25 -21.21
CA ALA A 189 1.88 -6.48 -22.64
C ALA A 189 3.20 -7.15 -23.11
N ASN A 190 4.12 -7.51 -22.20
CA ASN A 190 5.45 -8.05 -22.51
C ASN A 190 6.30 -7.15 -23.43
N VAL A 191 6.13 -5.82 -23.30
CA VAL A 191 6.86 -4.83 -24.11
C VAL A 191 8.18 -4.44 -23.44
N ILE A 192 8.22 -4.46 -22.10
CA ILE A 192 9.38 -4.10 -21.29
C ILE A 192 9.62 -5.16 -20.22
N TYR A 193 10.87 -5.22 -19.76
CA TYR A 193 11.32 -6.07 -18.66
C TYR A 193 12.25 -5.25 -17.77
N PHE A 194 12.13 -5.44 -16.46
CA PHE A 194 13.01 -4.83 -15.45
C PHE A 194 13.35 -5.86 -14.39
N TYR A 195 14.46 -5.61 -13.71
CA TYR A 195 14.91 -6.43 -12.59
C TYR A 195 14.17 -5.99 -11.32
N TYR A 196 13.88 -6.95 -10.45
CA TYR A 196 13.31 -6.69 -9.14
C TYR A 196 13.97 -7.58 -8.11
N GLN A 197 14.00 -7.12 -6.86
CA GLN A 197 14.54 -7.89 -5.76
C GLN A 197 13.63 -9.08 -5.48
N ASP A 198 14.22 -10.27 -5.44
CA ASP A 198 13.53 -11.43 -4.92
C ASP A 198 13.06 -11.15 -3.49
N GLN A 199 11.84 -11.57 -3.18
CA GLN A 199 11.30 -11.42 -1.84
C GLN A 199 12.17 -12.20 -0.85
N ASN A 200 12.53 -11.56 0.26
CA ASN A 200 13.40 -12.16 1.27
C ASN A 200 12.84 -13.51 1.75
N PRO A 201 13.63 -14.61 1.69
CA PRO A 201 13.16 -15.94 2.08
C PRO A 201 12.74 -16.03 3.56
N GLU A 202 13.34 -15.22 4.43
CA GLU A 202 12.97 -15.14 5.85
C GLU A 202 11.57 -14.52 6.03
N ILE A 203 11.24 -13.50 5.23
CA ILE A 203 9.91 -12.89 5.21
C ILE A 203 8.88 -13.93 4.71
N GLN A 204 9.18 -14.65 3.63
CA GLN A 204 8.30 -15.69 3.12
C GLN A 204 8.07 -16.80 4.14
N GLN A 205 9.14 -17.23 4.82
CA GLN A 205 9.04 -18.22 5.88
C GLN A 205 8.12 -17.74 6.99
N LYS A 206 8.31 -16.51 7.48
CA LYS A 206 7.49 -15.97 8.58
C LYS A 206 6.03 -15.74 8.21
N ILE A 207 5.74 -15.28 7.00
CA ILE A 207 4.36 -15.16 6.50
C ILE A 207 3.66 -16.52 6.52
N ASN A 208 4.34 -17.58 6.07
CA ASN A 208 3.78 -18.92 6.04
C ASN A 208 3.64 -19.55 7.44
N GLU A 209 4.64 -19.37 8.30
CA GLU A 209 4.64 -19.89 9.67
C GLU A 209 3.51 -19.28 10.51
N LEU A 210 3.36 -17.96 10.43
CA LEU A 210 2.42 -17.19 11.24
C LEU A 210 1.05 -16.99 10.57
N GLN A 211 0.87 -17.52 9.35
CA GLN A 211 -0.34 -17.37 8.55
C GLN A 211 -0.77 -15.91 8.41
N ILE A 212 0.21 -15.00 8.23
CA ILE A 212 -0.04 -13.57 8.12
C ILE A 212 -0.91 -13.31 6.90
N ASP A 213 -2.06 -12.66 7.11
CA ASP A 213 -2.99 -12.34 6.04
C ASP A 213 -2.43 -11.20 5.18
N VAL A 214 -1.83 -11.61 4.06
CA VAL A 214 -1.35 -10.68 3.03
C VAL A 214 -2.41 -10.34 1.98
N SER A 215 -3.67 -10.79 2.13
CA SER A 215 -4.73 -10.56 1.13
C SER A 215 -5.17 -9.11 1.00
N GLN A 216 -4.93 -8.28 2.03
CA GLN A 216 -5.14 -6.83 1.99
C GLN A 216 -4.09 -6.11 1.13
N TYR A 217 -3.00 -6.79 0.79
CA TYR A 217 -1.99 -6.27 -0.11
C TYR A 217 -2.37 -6.63 -1.55
N PRO A 218 -2.21 -5.70 -2.50
CA PRO A 218 -2.67 -5.92 -3.86
C PRO A 218 -1.93 -7.10 -4.48
N THR A 219 -2.62 -8.22 -4.68
CA THR A 219 -2.06 -9.41 -5.32
C THR A 219 -1.63 -9.10 -6.74
N GLN A 220 -0.35 -8.79 -6.91
CA GLN A 220 0.35 -8.85 -8.19
C GLN A 220 1.61 -9.69 -7.99
N THR A 221 1.41 -10.98 -7.78
CA THR A 221 2.42 -12.03 -8.03
C THR A 221 2.19 -12.49 -9.47
N THR A 222 3.15 -12.68 -10.36
CA THR A 222 4.62 -12.68 -10.41
C THR A 222 4.96 -12.51 -11.91
N TRP A 223 6.20 -12.17 -12.30
CA TRP A 223 6.94 -12.87 -13.38
C TRP A 223 8.28 -12.20 -13.70
N HIS A 224 9.35 -12.97 -13.50
CA HIS A 224 10.69 -12.77 -14.03
C HIS A 224 10.87 -13.68 -15.25
N PRO A 225 11.40 -13.25 -16.39
CA PRO A 225 12.40 -14.03 -17.09
C PRO A 225 13.74 -13.63 -16.49
N SER A 226 14.37 -14.53 -15.74
CA SER A 226 15.83 -14.47 -15.68
C SER A 226 16.30 -14.66 -17.13
N MET A 227 17.12 -13.74 -17.65
CA MET A 227 17.83 -14.05 -18.87
C MET A 227 18.79 -15.20 -18.54
N GLN A 228 18.33 -16.44 -18.72
CA GLN A 228 19.24 -17.46 -19.23
C GLN A 228 19.72 -16.90 -20.55
N GLN A 229 20.99 -16.48 -20.58
CA GLN A 229 21.68 -16.09 -21.80
C GLN A 229 21.49 -17.24 -22.79
N THR A 230 20.55 -17.13 -23.71
CA THR A 230 20.57 -17.95 -24.91
C THR A 230 21.72 -17.40 -25.71
N THR A 231 22.90 -17.98 -25.50
CA THR A 231 23.97 -17.92 -26.48
C THR A 231 23.34 -18.19 -27.85
N PRO A 232 23.48 -17.30 -28.84
CA PRO A 232 23.02 -17.61 -30.17
C PRO A 232 23.80 -18.85 -30.63
N THR A 233 23.07 -19.94 -30.87
CA THR A 233 23.63 -21.08 -31.59
C THR A 233 24.01 -20.57 -32.97
N VAL A 234 25.30 -20.56 -33.23
CA VAL A 234 25.96 -20.22 -34.50
C VAL A 234 25.44 -21.10 -35.64
#